data_AF-A0A957F399-F1
#
_entry.id   AF-A0A957F399-F1
#
_cell.length_a   1.000
_cell.length_b   1.000
_cell.length_c   1.000
_cell.angle_alpha   90.00
_cell.angle_beta   90.00
_cell.angle_gamma   90.00
#
_symmetry.space_group_name_H-M   'P 1'
#
loop_
_entity.id
_entity.type
_entity.pdbx_description
1 polymer ?
#
loop_
_entity_poly.entity_id
_entity_poly.type
_entity_poly.pdbx_seq_one_letter_code
_entity_poly.pdbx_strand_id
1 'polypeptide(L)'
;MMKIDAHVHYTPPSLRARLDTLADSEPYWHLLLNPPNGRSIQGWVTAETMLRDMDEAGLERVVLVGEYFRQHNNCVQRNNQAIE
;
A
#
# COMPACT_ATOMS: atom_id res chain seq x y z
N MET A 1 25.10 4.05 10.36
CA MET A 1 23.90 4.03 11.22
C MET A 1 22.81 3.35 10.41
N MET A 2 22.17 2.31 10.96
CA MET A 2 21.02 1.66 10.30
C MET A 2 19.85 2.64 10.27
N LYS A 3 19.29 2.91 9.07
CA LYS A 3 18.11 3.75 8.87
C LYS A 3 16.88 2.89 8.61
N ILE A 4 15.83 3.10 9.40
CA ILE A 4 14.57 2.36 9.30
C ILE A 4 13.43 3.36 9.12
N ASP A 5 12.62 3.17 8.09
CA ASP A 5 11.30 3.80 8.01
C ASP A 5 10.25 2.88 8.66
N ALA A 6 9.57 3.37 9.69
CA ALA A 6 8.65 2.56 10.48
C ALA A 6 7.20 2.63 9.99
N HIS A 7 6.89 3.38 8.93
CA HIS A 7 5.52 3.55 8.45
C HIS A 7 5.44 3.59 6.92
N VAL A 8 5.35 2.42 6.30
CA VAL A 8 5.18 2.31 4.83
C VAL A 8 3.97 1.45 4.47
N HIS A 9 3.12 1.96 3.57
CA HIS A 9 2.07 1.17 2.92
C HIS A 9 2.58 0.69 1.56
N TYR A 10 2.63 -0.63 1.35
CA TYR A 10 3.00 -1.19 0.05
C TYR A 10 1.76 -1.39 -0.83
N THR A 11 1.62 -0.55 -1.85
CA THR A 11 0.50 -0.62 -2.81
C THR A 11 1.00 -1.05 -4.19
N PRO A 12 1.07 -2.36 -4.50
CA PRO A 12 1.51 -2.82 -5.81
C PRO A 12 0.47 -2.56 -6.91
N PRO A 13 0.87 -2.58 -8.20
CA PRO A 13 -0.07 -2.51 -9.32
C PRO A 13 -1.18 -3.59 -9.28
N SER A 14 -0.89 -4.77 -8.72
CA SER A 14 -1.90 -5.82 -8.53
C SER A 14 -3.01 -5.42 -7.55
N LEU A 15 -2.71 -4.57 -6.55
CA LEU A 15 -3.71 -4.03 -5.64
C LEU A 15 -4.52 -2.90 -6.30
N ARG A 16 -3.88 -2.07 -7.15
CA ARG A 16 -4.59 -1.08 -7.99
C ARG A 16 -5.68 -1.75 -8.84
N ALA A 17 -5.39 -2.91 -9.42
CA ALA A 17 -6.35 -3.64 -10.25
C ALA A 17 -7.61 -4.11 -9.48
N ARG A 18 -7.53 -4.18 -8.15
CA ARG A 18 -8.65 -4.55 -7.25
C ARG A 18 -9.35 -3.32 -6.64
N LEU A 19 -8.92 -2.11 -6.97
CA LEU A 19 -9.42 -0.89 -6.33
C LEU A 19 -10.94 -0.78 -6.45
N ASP A 20 -11.48 -0.90 -7.66
CA ASP A 20 -12.91 -0.78 -7.89
C ASP A 20 -13.72 -1.96 -7.32
N THR A 21 -13.13 -3.16 -7.25
CA THR A 21 -13.81 -4.32 -6.65
C THR A 21 -13.90 -4.23 -5.13
N LEU A 22 -13.03 -3.43 -4.51
CA LEU A 22 -13.05 -3.13 -3.07
C LEU A 22 -13.92 -1.92 -2.72
N ALA A 23 -14.38 -1.12 -3.70
CA ALA A 23 -15.05 0.16 -3.49
C ALA A 23 -16.26 0.07 -2.56
N ASP A 24 -17.11 -0.95 -2.73
CA ASP A 24 -18.31 -1.12 -1.91
C ASP A 24 -17.96 -1.51 -0.47
N SER A 25 -16.94 -2.36 -0.30
CA SER A 25 -16.53 -2.87 1.01
C SER A 25 -15.64 -1.89 1.78
N GLU A 26 -14.87 -1.08 1.05
CA GLU A 26 -13.83 -0.17 1.54
C GLU A 26 -13.97 1.24 0.93
N PRO A 27 -15.12 1.91 1.08
CA PRO A 27 -15.44 3.13 0.32
C PRO A 27 -14.53 4.31 0.67
N TYR A 28 -14.07 4.41 1.92
CA TYR A 28 -13.14 5.47 2.31
C TYR A 28 -11.74 5.24 1.72
N TRP A 29 -11.29 3.98 1.68
CA TRP A 29 -10.03 3.64 1.02
C TRP A 29 -10.10 3.92 -0.47
N HIS A 30 -11.20 3.52 -1.13
CA HIS A 30 -11.42 3.86 -2.54
C HIS A 30 -11.41 5.37 -2.79
N LEU A 31 -12.10 6.16 -1.98
CA LEU A 31 -12.13 7.62 -2.12
C LEU A 31 -10.74 8.28 -2.06
N LEU A 32 -9.88 7.83 -1.15
CA LEU A 32 -8.52 8.37 -1.01
C LEU A 32 -7.62 8.02 -2.21
N LEU A 33 -7.89 6.87 -2.83
CA LEU A 33 -7.05 6.27 -3.86
C LEU A 33 -7.54 6.51 -5.28
N ASN A 34 -8.83 6.82 -5.44
CA ASN A 34 -9.46 7.23 -6.68
C ASN A 34 -10.31 8.50 -6.46
N PRO A 35 -9.69 9.61 -6.05
CA PRO A 35 -10.43 10.82 -5.77
C PRO A 35 -11.11 11.35 -7.05
N PRO A 36 -12.37 11.82 -6.99
CA PRO A 36 -13.09 12.35 -8.16
C PRO A 36 -12.34 13.48 -8.87
N ASN A 37 -11.59 14.26 -8.11
CA ASN A 37 -10.73 15.32 -8.60
C ASN A 37 -9.36 15.20 -7.93
N GLY A 38 -8.28 15.18 -8.72
CA GLY A 38 -6.91 15.15 -8.21
C GLY A 38 -6.17 13.86 -8.52
N ARG A 39 -5.18 13.53 -7.69
CA ARG A 39 -4.32 12.35 -7.85
C ARG A 39 -4.45 11.45 -6.63
N SER A 40 -4.39 10.14 -6.86
CA SER A 40 -4.18 9.13 -5.82
C SER A 40 -3.04 9.55 -4.88
N ILE A 41 -3.24 9.36 -3.58
CA ILE A 41 -2.17 9.54 -2.58
C ILE A 41 -1.12 8.43 -2.65
N GLN A 42 -1.38 7.34 -3.38
CA GLN A 42 -0.48 6.21 -3.55
C GLN A 42 0.25 6.25 -4.89
N GLY A 43 1.50 5.78 -4.88
CA GLY A 43 2.38 5.71 -6.04
C GLY A 43 2.21 4.47 -6.93
N TRP A 44 1.58 3.41 -6.44
CA TRP A 44 1.31 2.17 -7.20
C TRP A 44 2.55 1.50 -7.79
N VAL A 45 3.58 1.31 -6.98
CA VAL A 45 4.91 0.87 -7.42
C VAL A 45 5.14 -0.62 -7.20
N THR A 46 5.98 -1.23 -8.04
CA THR A 46 6.41 -2.62 -7.85
C THR A 46 7.36 -2.76 -6.67
N ALA A 47 7.62 -4.00 -6.23
CA ALA A 47 8.60 -4.25 -5.17
C ALA A 47 10.01 -3.79 -5.56
N GLU A 48 10.40 -4.03 -6.82
CA GLU A 48 11.72 -3.64 -7.35
C GLU A 48 11.89 -2.13 -7.34
N THR A 49 10.84 -1.39 -7.71
CA THR A 49 10.84 0.07 -7.66
C THR A 49 10.97 0.56 -6.23
N MET A 50 10.19 0.00 -5.31
CA MET A 50 10.25 0.35 -3.89
C MET A 50 11.65 0.08 -3.29
N LEU A 51 12.28 -1.04 -3.63
CA LEU A 51 13.64 -1.38 -3.19
C LEU A 51 14.68 -0.40 -3.73
N ARG A 52 14.59 -0.02 -5.01
CA ARG A 52 15.46 1.01 -5.58
C ARG A 52 15.29 2.35 -4.87
N ASP A 53 14.04 2.76 -4.63
CA ASP A 53 13.75 4.02 -3.94
C ASP A 53 14.26 3.99 -2.48
N MET A 54 14.24 2.82 -1.81
CA MET A 54 14.89 2.61 -0.51
C MET A 54 16.41 2.77 -0.60
N ASP A 55 17.07 2.20 -1.60
CA ASP A 55 18.52 2.33 -1.82
C ASP A 55 18.91 3.80 -2.05
N GLU A 56 18.15 4.53 -2.87
CA GLU A 56 18.37 5.96 -3.14
C GLU A 56 18.19 6.83 -1.89
N ALA A 57 17.23 6.49 -1.03
CA ALA A 57 17.03 7.14 0.28
C ALA A 57 18.05 6.70 1.35
N GLY A 58 18.84 5.65 1.07
CA GLY A 58 19.72 4.99 2.02
C GLY A 58 18.96 4.43 3.22
N LEU A 59 17.77 3.86 2.98
CA LEU A 59 16.97 3.13 3.96
C LEU A 59 17.41 1.66 3.94
N GLU A 60 17.78 1.14 5.11
CA GLU A 60 18.22 -0.25 5.22
C GLU A 60 17.04 -1.20 5.44
N ARG A 61 15.98 -0.73 6.12
CA ARG A 61 14.75 -1.49 6.34
C ARG A 61 13.54 -0.56 6.31
N VAL A 62 12.40 -1.18 6.03
CA VAL A 62 11.08 -0.54 6.16
C VAL A 62 10.16 -1.49 6.94
N VAL A 63 9.24 -0.91 7.71
CA VAL A 63 8.14 -1.65 8.32
C VAL A 63 6.90 -1.45 7.45
N LEU A 64 6.42 -2.55 6.88
CA LEU A 64 5.18 -2.55 6.13
C LEU A 64 4.00 -2.59 7.10
N VAL A 65 3.08 -1.66 6.93
CA VAL A 65 1.81 -1.62 7.65
C VAL A 65 0.65 -1.97 6.72
N GLY A 66 -0.39 -2.59 7.29
CA GLY A 66 -1.61 -2.92 6.56
C GLY A 66 -2.35 -1.67 6.07
N GLU A 67 -3.25 -1.87 5.11
CA GLU A 67 -4.12 -0.80 4.62
C GLU A 67 -5.13 -0.37 5.68
N TYR A 68 -5.63 0.86 5.57
CA TYR A 68 -6.70 1.41 6.40
C TYR A 68 -8.09 0.89 5.99
N PHE A 69 -8.19 -0.43 5.82
CA PHE A 69 -9.43 -1.14 5.57
C PHE A 69 -10.31 -1.21 6.82
N ARG A 70 -11.62 -1.14 6.61
CA ARG A 70 -12.65 -1.30 7.62
C ARG A 70 -13.06 -2.76 7.81
N GLN A 71 -13.06 -3.57 6.75
CA GLN A 71 -13.54 -4.96 6.86
C GLN A 71 -12.43 -5.87 7.37
N HIS A 72 -12.70 -6.56 8.49
CA HIS A 72 -11.75 -7.50 9.09
C HIS A 72 -11.22 -8.54 8.10
N ASN A 73 -12.11 -9.14 7.29
CA ASN A 73 -11.71 -10.15 6.31
C ASN A 73 -10.76 -9.59 5.24
N ASN A 74 -10.96 -8.33 4.81
CA ASN A 74 -10.06 -7.66 3.88
C ASN A 74 -8.70 -7.38 4.53
N CYS A 75 -8.69 -6.95 5.81
CA CYS A 75 -7.44 -6.80 6.58
C CYS A 75 -6.67 -8.12 6.66
N VAL A 76 -7.33 -9.22 7.03
CA VAL A 76 -6.72 -10.54 7.14
C VAL A 76 -6.17 -10.99 5.78
N GLN A 77 -6.97 -10.90 4.71
CA GLN A 77 -6.54 -11.28 3.36
C GLN A 77 -5.30 -10.48 2.93
N ARG A 78 -5.30 -9.17 3.18
CA ARG A 78 -4.19 -8.29 2.80
C ARG A 78 -2.93 -8.56 3.61
N ASN A 79 -3.07 -8.85 4.90
CA ASN A 79 -1.96 -9.21 5.78
C ASN A 79 -1.31 -10.53 5.34
N ASN A 80 -2.12 -11.55 5.04
CA ASN A 80 -1.61 -12.84 4.54
C ASN A 80 -0.82 -12.66 3.25
N GLN A 81 -1.35 -11.89 2.28
CA GLN A 81 -0.64 -11.58 1.04
C GLN A 81 0.72 -10.88 1.26
N ALA A 82 0.91 -10.17 2.37
CA ALA A 82 2.16 -9.47 2.65
C ALA A 82 3.23 -10.36 3.32
N ILE A 83 2.82 -11.49 3.90
CA ILE A 83 3.68 -12.36 4.72
C ILE A 83 3.97 -13.69 4.00
N GLU A 84 3.07 -14.14 3.13
CA GLU A 84 3.21 -15.30 2.24
C GLU A 84 4.08 -14.99 1.02
#